data_AF-A0A7X2SZ57-F1
#
_entry.id   AF-A0A7X2SZ57-F1
#
_cell.length_a   1.000
_cell.length_b   1.000
_cell.length_c   1.000
_cell.angle_alpha   90.00
_cell.angle_beta   90.00
_cell.angle_gamma   90.00
#
_symmetry.space_group_name_H-M   'P 1'
#
loop_
_entity.id
_entity.type
_entity.pdbx_description
1 polymer ?
#
loop_
_entity_poly.entity_id
_entity_poly.type
_entity_poly.pdbx_seq_one_letter_code
_entity_poly.pdbx_strand_id
1 'polypeptide(L)'
;SEEGLSAYLQRNNIVAIADIDTRKLTRLLREKGAQNGCIIAGDNPDAALALQKAQAFPGLKGMDLAKEVCTTETYSWQQGSWTLEGGLPEQADAESL
;
A
#
# COMPACT_ATOMS: atom_id res chain seq x y z
N SER A 1 19.77 -0.59 -5.86
CA SER A 1 18.76 -0.52 -4.79
C SER A 1 19.24 0.49 -3.78
N GLU A 2 18.40 1.44 -3.39
CA GLU A 2 18.76 2.52 -2.46
C GLU A 2 18.60 2.07 -0.99
N GLU A 3 17.68 1.14 -0.72
CA GLU A 3 17.53 0.50 0.58
C GLU A 3 17.00 -0.95 0.46
N GLY A 4 17.04 -1.70 1.55
CA GLY A 4 16.45 -3.04 1.65
C GLY A 4 14.96 -2.99 2.00
N LEU A 5 14.17 -3.93 1.48
CA LEU A 5 12.71 -3.95 1.65
C LEU A 5 12.27 -3.95 3.13
N SER A 6 12.94 -4.74 3.98
CA SER A 6 12.60 -4.79 5.41
C SER A 6 12.80 -3.43 6.10
N ALA A 7 13.87 -2.71 5.74
CA ALA A 7 14.13 -1.36 6.26
C ALA A 7 13.11 -0.35 5.73
N TYR A 8 12.72 -0.42 4.46
CA TYR A 8 11.66 0.40 3.88
C TYR A 8 10.34 0.23 4.64
N LEU A 9 9.93 -1.01 4.90
CA LEU A 9 8.67 -1.32 5.59
C LEU A 9 8.66 -0.78 7.02
N GLN A 10 9.76 -0.94 7.75
CA GLN A 10 9.91 -0.38 9.10
C GLN A 10 9.86 1.15 9.08
N ARG A 11 10.59 1.80 8.17
CA ARG A 11 10.62 3.26 8.03
C ARG A 11 9.25 3.86 7.73
N ASN A 12 8.44 3.18 6.92
CA ASN A 12 7.10 3.63 6.54
C ASN A 12 5.98 3.11 7.47
N ASN A 13 6.33 2.47 8.61
CA ASN A 13 5.37 1.91 9.56
C ASN A 13 4.37 0.92 8.92
N ILE A 14 4.83 0.11 7.95
CA ILE A 14 4.00 -0.87 7.25
C ILE A 14 4.15 -2.24 7.92
N VAL A 15 3.04 -2.79 8.40
CA VAL A 15 2.99 -4.16 8.95
C VAL A 15 2.95 -5.16 7.79
N ALA A 16 3.92 -6.08 7.76
CA ALA A 16 4.05 -7.12 6.76
C ALA A 16 4.36 -8.48 7.40
N ILE A 17 4.07 -9.57 6.68
CA ILE A 17 4.34 -10.95 7.08
C ILE A 17 4.98 -11.72 5.91
N ALA A 18 5.91 -12.61 6.21
CA ALA A 18 6.57 -13.50 5.25
C ALA A 18 6.43 -14.96 5.68
N ASP A 19 6.95 -15.89 4.87
CA ASP A 19 6.98 -17.34 5.16
C ASP A 19 5.60 -18.00 5.35
N ILE A 20 4.58 -17.47 4.67
CA ILE A 20 3.23 -18.05 4.60
C ILE A 20 2.97 -18.70 3.23
N ASP A 21 2.01 -19.63 3.18
CA ASP A 21 1.54 -20.21 1.92
C ASP A 21 0.64 -19.22 1.15
N THR A 22 1.29 -18.32 0.40
CA THR A 22 0.61 -17.34 -0.46
C THR A 22 -0.18 -18.00 -1.59
N ARG A 23 0.16 -19.24 -1.99
CA ARG A 23 -0.56 -20.00 -3.01
C ARG A 23 -1.90 -20.49 -2.49
N LYS A 24 -1.95 -21.03 -1.28
CA LYS A 24 -3.19 -21.37 -0.58
C LYS A 24 -4.07 -20.15 -0.38
N LEU A 25 -3.47 -19.03 0.03
CA LEU A 25 -4.22 -17.76 0.19
C LEU A 25 -4.84 -17.31 -1.14
N THR A 26 -4.07 -17.34 -2.23
CA THR A 26 -4.55 -16.95 -3.57
C THR A 26 -5.69 -17.84 -4.04
N ARG A 27 -5.60 -19.16 -3.82
CA ARG A 27 -6.69 -20.10 -4.15
C ARG A 27 -7.96 -19.79 -3.37
N LEU A 28 -7.84 -19.51 -2.07
CA LEU A 28 -8.96 -19.17 -1.21
C LEU A 28 -9.67 -17.90 -1.70
N LEU A 29 -8.92 -16.86 -2.03
CA LEU A 29 -9.46 -15.60 -2.57
C LEU A 29 -10.11 -15.78 -3.95
N ARG A 30 -9.57 -16.67 -4.79
CA ARG A 30 -10.15 -17.00 -6.10
C ARG A 30 -11.49 -17.73 -5.98
N GLU A 31 -11.59 -18.68 -5.04
CA GLU A 31 -12.79 -19.51 -4.88
C GLU A 31 -13.90 -18.80 -4.10
N LYS A 32 -13.55 -18.04 -3.05
CA LYS A 32 -14.52 -17.41 -2.14
C LYS A 32 -14.70 -15.90 -2.36
N GLY A 33 -13.89 -15.29 -3.22
CA GLY A 33 -13.85 -13.85 -3.42
C GLY A 33 -12.97 -13.11 -2.40
N ALA A 34 -12.90 -11.79 -2.56
CA ALA A 34 -12.14 -10.89 -1.69
C ALA A 34 -12.66 -10.95 -0.24
N GLN A 35 -11.75 -11.05 0.71
CA GLN A 35 -12.05 -11.13 2.14
C GLN A 35 -11.25 -10.07 2.90
N ASN A 36 -11.88 -9.50 3.92
CA ASN A 36 -11.18 -8.63 4.86
C ASN A 36 -10.20 -9.49 5.69
N GLY A 37 -9.01 -8.96 5.93
CA GLY A 37 -7.95 -9.63 6.68
C GLY A 37 -7.28 -8.68 7.66
N CYS A 38 -6.65 -9.24 8.69
CA CYS A 38 -5.87 -8.49 9.66
C CYS A 38 -4.54 -9.20 9.87
N ILE A 39 -3.45 -8.44 9.88
CA ILE A 39 -2.09 -8.92 10.20
C ILE A 39 -1.72 -8.31 11.56
N ILE A 40 -1.25 -9.16 12.48
CA ILE A 40 -0.69 -8.74 13.77
C ILE A 40 0.76 -9.23 13.81
N ALA A 41 1.69 -8.30 14.00
CA ALA A 41 3.11 -8.58 14.19
C ALA A 41 3.54 -8.08 15.58
N GLY A 42 4.18 -8.94 16.37
CA GLY A 42 4.61 -8.66 17.74
C GLY A 42 4.97 -9.95 18.48
N ASP A 43 5.39 -9.82 19.74
CA ASP A 43 5.93 -10.96 20.53
C ASP A 43 4.90 -12.07 20.80
N ASN A 44 3.61 -11.73 20.84
CA ASN A 44 2.54 -12.71 21.05
C ASN A 44 1.27 -12.34 20.24
N PRO A 45 1.18 -12.75 18.97
CA PRO A 45 0.02 -12.43 18.13
C PRO A 45 -1.23 -13.19 18.61
N ASP A 46 -2.29 -12.46 18.94
CA ASP A 46 -3.58 -13.02 19.34
C ASP A 46 -4.47 -13.28 18.10
N ALA A 47 -4.71 -14.56 17.82
CA ALA A 47 -5.54 -15.00 16.70
C ALA A 47 -7.02 -14.60 16.86
N ALA A 48 -7.55 -14.59 18.08
CA ALA A 48 -8.94 -14.20 18.34
C ALA A 48 -9.13 -12.71 18.09
N LEU A 49 -8.16 -11.89 18.54
CA LEU A 49 -8.13 -10.46 18.26
C LEU A 49 -7.98 -10.18 16.76
N ALA A 50 -7.12 -10.90 16.06
CA ALA A 50 -6.95 -10.75 14.61
C ALA A 50 -8.24 -11.06 13.85
N LEU A 51 -8.95 -12.13 14.22
CA LEU A 51 -10.22 -12.51 13.62
C LEU A 51 -11.31 -11.45 13.89
N GLN A 52 -11.40 -10.96 15.13
CA GLN A 52 -12.33 -9.90 15.50
C GLN A 52 -12.10 -8.63 14.68
N LYS A 53 -10.85 -8.18 14.54
CA LYS A 53 -10.50 -7.01 13.73
C LYS A 53 -10.79 -7.21 12.25
N ALA A 54 -10.53 -8.39 11.70
CA ALA A 54 -10.83 -8.72 10.31
C ALA A 54 -12.36 -8.67 10.04
N GLN A 55 -13.17 -9.17 10.97
CA GLN A 55 -14.64 -9.16 10.86
C GLN A 55 -15.25 -7.77 11.12
N ALA A 56 -14.64 -6.99 12.02
CA ALA A 56 -15.10 -5.65 12.35
C ALA A 56 -14.85 -4.62 11.22
N PHE A 57 -13.99 -4.95 10.25
CA PHE A 57 -13.73 -4.06 9.13
C PHE A 57 -15.00 -3.90 8.27
N PRO A 58 -15.53 -2.69 8.10
CA PRO A 58 -16.79 -2.44 7.37
C PRO A 58 -16.70 -2.75 5.88
N GLY A 59 -15.51 -3.04 5.36
CA GLY A 59 -15.24 -3.32 3.96
C GLY A 59 -14.98 -2.05 3.15
N LEU A 60 -14.45 -2.23 1.94
CA LEU A 60 -14.12 -1.13 1.03
C LEU A 60 -15.32 -0.64 0.22
N LYS A 61 -16.41 -1.42 0.19
CA LYS A 61 -17.59 -1.13 -0.63
C LYS A 61 -18.34 0.08 -0.06
N GLY A 62 -18.33 1.19 -0.79
CA GLY A 62 -18.98 2.43 -0.37
C GLY A 62 -18.09 3.37 0.45
N MET A 63 -16.81 3.04 0.65
CA MET A 63 -15.84 3.96 1.22
C MET A 63 -15.26 4.87 0.13
N ASP A 64 -15.29 6.18 0.38
CA ASP A 64 -14.68 7.18 -0.49
C ASP A 64 -13.22 7.41 -0.09
N LEU A 65 -12.35 6.50 -0.54
CA LEU A 65 -10.91 6.60 -0.29
C LEU A 65 -10.23 7.67 -1.14
N ALA A 66 -10.89 8.16 -2.19
CA ALA A 66 -10.31 9.19 -3.06
C ALA A 66 -10.15 10.51 -2.30
N LYS A 67 -11.09 10.85 -1.42
CA LYS A 67 -10.99 12.02 -0.54
C LYS A 67 -9.82 11.93 0.45
N GLU A 68 -9.56 10.73 0.98
CA GLU A 68 -8.51 10.51 1.98
C GLU A 68 -7.10 10.64 1.41
N VAL A 69 -6.93 10.41 0.10
CA VAL A 69 -5.60 10.41 -0.56
C VAL A 69 -5.39 11.59 -1.51
N CYS A 70 -6.39 12.46 -1.69
CA CYS A 70 -6.28 13.62 -2.57
C CYS A 70 -5.41 14.72 -1.93
N THR A 71 -4.78 15.55 -2.77
CA THR A 71 -4.16 16.80 -2.33
C THR A 71 -5.24 17.80 -1.88
N THR A 72 -4.92 18.62 -0.87
CA THR A 72 -5.80 19.69 -0.40
C THR A 72 -5.77 20.92 -1.31
N GLU A 73 -4.65 21.13 -2.01
CA GLU A 73 -4.40 22.31 -2.83
C GLU A 73 -4.06 21.92 -4.26
N THR A 74 -4.49 22.75 -5.21
CA THR A 74 -4.16 22.58 -6.63
C THR A 74 -2.68 22.91 -6.86
N TYR A 75 -1.98 22.02 -7.56
CA TYR A 75 -0.60 22.24 -7.98
C TYR A 75 -0.43 21.97 -9.47
N SER A 76 0.54 22.64 -10.11
CA SER A 76 0.94 22.34 -11.48
C SER A 76 2.01 21.25 -11.47
N TRP A 77 1.88 20.26 -12.34
CA TRP A 77 2.84 19.18 -12.48
C TRP A 77 3.37 19.17 -13.92
N GLN A 78 4.66 19.43 -14.08
CA GLN A 78 5.34 19.46 -15.39
C GLN A 78 6.53 18.51 -15.44
N GLN A 79 6.64 17.59 -14.47
CA GLN A 79 7.71 16.61 -14.44
C GLN A 79 7.44 15.50 -15.46
N GLY A 80 8.43 15.22 -16.31
CA GLY A 80 8.37 14.15 -17.31
C GLY A 80 8.68 12.77 -16.74
N SER A 81 8.55 11.74 -17.58
CA SER A 81 8.82 10.36 -17.21
C SER A 81 10.32 10.07 -17.15
N TRP A 82 10.70 9.12 -16.29
CA TRP A 82 12.06 8.60 -16.24
C TRP A 82 12.44 7.89 -17.54
N THR A 83 13.66 8.12 -18.01
CA THR A 83 14.25 7.43 -19.16
C THR A 83 15.59 6.78 -18.77
N LEU A 84 15.93 5.68 -19.44
CA LEU A 84 17.19 4.96 -19.18
C LEU A 84 18.43 5.81 -19.49
N GLU A 85 18.36 6.65 -20.53
CA GLU A 85 19.49 7.45 -21.00
C GLU A 85 19.62 8.80 -20.29
N GLY A 86 18.48 9.45 -19.99
CA GLY A 86 18.44 10.82 -19.47
C GLY A 86 18.00 10.94 -18.01
N GLY A 87 17.70 9.84 -17.33
CA GLY A 87 17.20 9.85 -15.96
C GLY A 87 15.79 10.45 -15.84
N LEU A 88 15.45 10.95 -14.64
CA LEU A 88 14.19 11.65 -14.40
C LEU A 88 14.37 13.13 -14.78
N PRO A 89 13.62 13.65 -15.75
CA PRO A 89 13.72 15.05 -16.13
C PRO A 89 13.25 15.96 -14.99
N GLU A 90 13.89 17.11 -14.86
CA GLU A 90 13.52 18.13 -13.88
C GLU A 90 12.15 18.73 -14.22
N GLN A 91 11.45 19.26 -13.22
CA GLN A 91 10.15 19.88 -13.43
C GLN A 91 10.34 21.13 -14.30
N ALA A 92 9.66 21.21 -15.44
CA ALA A 92 9.69 22.41 -16.26
C ALA A 92 9.02 23.57 -15.48
N ASP A 93 9.68 24.72 -15.45
CA ASP A 93 9.13 25.93 -14.83
C ASP A 93 7.98 26.47 -15.67
N ALA A 94 6.87 26.82 -15.01
CA ALA A 94 5.67 27.33 -15.66
C ALA A 94 5.87 28.68 -16.40
N GLU A 95 7.02 29.33 -16.23
CA GLU A 95 7.39 30.61 -16.86
C GLU A 95 8.16 30.45 -18.18
N SER A 96 8.46 29.22 -18.64
CA SER A 96 9.23 29.00 -19.88
C SER A 96 8.39 28.64 -21.12
N LEU A 97 7.09 28.99 -21.16
CA LEU A 97 6.22 28.85 -22.34
C LEU A 97 5.82 30.21 -22.93
#